data_AF-A0A941ZH27-F1
#
_entry.id   AF-A0A941ZH27-F1
#
_cell.length_a   1.000
_cell.length_b   1.000
_cell.length_c   1.000
_cell.angle_alpha   90.00
_cell.angle_beta   90.00
_cell.angle_gamma   90.00
#
_symmetry.space_group_name_H-M   'P 1'
#
loop_
_entity.id
_entity.type
_entity.pdbx_description
1 polymer ?
#
loop_
_entity_poly.entity_id
_entity_poly.type
_entity_poly.pdbx_seq_one_letter_code
_entity_poly.pdbx_strand_id
1 'polypeptide(L)' 'MDARPIRHFLRLDDFSREELEHVFTRTQVIKDRFKRYEFYQPLADRTLAMVFEKASTRTRVSFEAGMYQLGGSV' A
#
# COMPACT_ATOMS: atom_id res chain seq x y z
N MET A 1 6.57 1.78 -25.89
CA MET A 1 5.69 1.85 -24.71
C MET A 1 6.31 2.87 -23.77
N ASP A 2 5.71 4.05 -23.63
CA ASP A 2 6.16 5.05 -22.66
C ASP A 2 5.88 4.53 -21.25
N ALA A 3 6.85 3.82 -20.68
CA ALA A 3 6.83 3.49 -19.27
C ALA A 3 7.06 4.79 -18.50
N ARG A 4 6.01 5.33 -17.89
CA ARG A 4 6.18 6.43 -16.94
C ARG A 4 7.20 6.00 -15.89
N PRO A 5 8.13 6.90 -15.49
CA PRO A 5 9.11 6.57 -14.46
C PRO A 5 8.39 6.11 -13.19
N ILE A 6 8.95 5.10 -12.53
CA ILE A 6 8.43 4.59 -11.26
C ILE A 6 8.43 5.73 -10.25
N ARG A 7 7.28 5.97 -9.63
CA ARG A 7 7.15 6.96 -8.58
C ARG A 7 7.46 6.34 -7.22
N HIS A 8 8.45 6.87 -6.52
CA HIS A 8 8.83 6.44 -5.18
C HIS A 8 8.06 7.22 -4.10
N PHE A 9 7.78 6.57 -2.96
CA PHE A 9 7.24 7.21 -1.76
C PHE A 9 8.34 7.22 -0.69
N LEU A 10 9.17 8.25 -0.68
CA LEU A 10 10.33 8.34 0.24
C LEU A 10 10.03 9.30 1.39
N ARG A 11 9.43 10.45 1.09
CA ARG A 11 9.10 11.48 2.06
C ARG A 11 7.76 12.11 1.74
N LEU A 12 7.11 12.70 2.75
CA LEU A 12 5.79 13.32 2.57
C LEU A 12 5.83 14.61 1.74
N ASP A 13 6.96 15.34 1.76
CA ASP A 13 7.19 16.55 0.97
C ASP A 13 7.41 16.28 -0.52
N ASP A 14 7.55 15.00 -0.92
CA ASP A 14 7.58 14.58 -2.33
C ASP A 14 6.17 14.56 -2.98
N PHE A 15 5.13 14.90 -2.20
CA PHE A 15 3.72 14.84 -2.61
C PHE A 15 3.02 16.18 -2.37
N SER A 16 2.15 16.54 -3.31
CA SER A 16 1.24 17.67 -3.11
C SER A 16 0.16 17.32 -2.09
N ARG A 17 -0.53 18.35 -1.57
CA ARG A 17 -1.68 18.17 -0.68
C ARG A 17 -2.74 17.28 -1.33
N GLU A 18 -3.06 17.54 -2.59
CA GLU A 18 -4.09 16.81 -3.34
C GLU A 18 -3.74 15.33 -3.50
N GLU A 19 -2.46 15.02 -3.66
CA GLU A 19 -1.99 13.63 -3.77
C GLU A 19 -2.07 12.90 -2.43
N LEU A 20 -1.76 13.56 -1.32
CA LEU A 20 -1.94 13.00 0.01
C LEU A 20 -3.42 12.82 0.34
N GLU A 21 -4.27 13.78 -0.01
CA GLU A 21 -5.73 13.67 0.11
C GLU A 21 -6.26 12.48 -0.68
N HIS A 22 -5.74 12.26 -1.90
CA HIS A 22 -6.07 11.08 -2.68
C HIS A 22 -5.72 9.77 -1.96
N VAL A 23 -4.55 9.67 -1.32
CA VAL A 23 -4.17 8.49 -0.51
C VAL A 23 -5.18 8.24 0.62
N PHE A 24 -5.64 9.29 1.30
CA PHE A 24 -6.65 9.15 2.34
C PHE A 24 -8.01 8.72 1.79
N THR A 25 -8.46 9.28 0.65
CA THR A 25 -9.68 8.84 -0.02
C THR A 25 -9.59 7.35 -0.41
N ARG A 26 -8.45 6.91 -0.95
CA ARG A 26 -8.23 5.49 -1.27
C ARG A 26 -8.27 4.61 -0.02
N THR A 27 -7.69 5.08 1.09
CA THR A 27 -7.72 4.36 2.37
C THR A 27 -9.14 4.14 2.87
N GLN A 28 -10.00 5.16 2.79
CA GLN A 28 -11.43 5.04 3.16
C GLN A 28 -12.13 3.97 2.31
N VAL A 29 -11.98 4.02 0.98
CA VAL A 29 -12.58 3.04 0.06
C VAL A 29 -12.12 1.62 0.40
N ILE A 30 -10.82 1.38 0.57
CA ILE A 30 -10.28 0.05 0.85
C ILE A 30 -10.80 -0.46 2.20
N LYS A 31 -10.82 0.40 3.21
CA LYS A 31 -11.31 0.07 4.56
C LYS A 31 -12.79 -0.29 4.55
N ASP A 32 -13.61 0.45 3.81
CA ASP A 32 -15.05 0.20 3.73
C ASP A 32 -15.36 -1.11 3.02
N ARG A 33 -14.66 -1.40 1.91
CA ARG A 33 -14.76 -2.69 1.21
C ARG A 33 -14.39 -3.86 2.13
N PHE A 34 -13.29 -3.74 2.85
CA PHE A 34 -12.85 -4.75 3.81
C PHE A 34 -13.89 -4.98 4.90
N LYS A 35 -14.44 -3.92 5.50
CA LYS A 35 -15.49 -4.02 6.53
C LYS A 35 -16.80 -4.65 6.03
N ARG A 36 -17.08 -4.51 4.73
CA ARG A 36 -18.26 -5.12 4.08
C ARG A 36 -17.99 -6.55 3.59
N TYR A 37 -16.82 -7.11 3.89
CA TYR A 37 -16.39 -8.43 3.42
C TYR A 37 -16.46 -8.56 1.89
N GLU A 38 -16.24 -7.46 1.17
CA GLU A 38 -16.19 -7.49 -0.29
C GLU A 38 -14.87 -8.11 -0.74
N PHE A 39 -14.94 -8.99 -1.74
CA PHE A 39 -13.74 -9.51 -2.38
C PHE A 39 -13.03 -8.41 -3.15
N TYR A 40 -11.85 -8.00 -2.66
CA TYR A 40 -11.05 -6.93 -3.25
C TYR A 40 -9.55 -7.25 -3.14
N GLN A 41 -8.99 -7.85 -4.20
CA GLN A 41 -7.60 -8.31 -4.25
C GLN A 41 -6.81 -7.67 -5.40
N PRO A 42 -6.59 -6.34 -5.39
CA PRO A 42 -5.92 -5.65 -6.49
C PRO A 42 -4.42 -5.98 -6.63
N LEU A 43 -3.82 -6.60 -5.61
CA LEU A 43 -2.41 -6.98 -5.58
C LEU A 43 -2.19 -8.49 -5.79
N ALA A 44 -3.19 -9.19 -6.33
CA ALA A 44 -3.02 -10.57 -6.77
C ALA A 44 -1.78 -10.70 -7.68
N ASP A 45 -0.98 -11.75 -7.43
CA ASP A 45 0.29 -12.03 -8.10
C ASP A 45 1.38 -10.94 -7.95
N ARG A 46 1.26 -10.05 -6.94
CA ARG A 46 2.28 -9.07 -6.59
C ARG A 46 2.99 -9.45 -5.31
N THR A 47 4.33 -9.43 -5.35
CA THR A 47 5.20 -9.69 -4.20
C THR A 47 5.89 -8.40 -3.76
N LEU A 48 5.88 -8.12 -2.46
CA LEU A 48 6.57 -6.98 -1.85
C LEU A 48 7.82 -7.46 -1.12
N ALA A 49 9.00 -7.11 -1.64
CA ALA A 49 10.25 -7.30 -0.90
C ALA A 49 10.36 -6.24 0.21
N MET A 50 10.61 -6.68 1.45
CA MET A 50 10.78 -5.80 2.60
C MET A 50 12.23 -5.82 3.11
N VAL A 51 12.87 -4.65 3.18
CA VAL A 51 14.23 -4.48 3.70
C VAL A 51 14.18 -3.62 4.96
N PHE A 52 14.63 -4.17 6.09
CA PHE A 52 14.66 -3.47 7.39
C PHE A 52 16.06 -3.57 8.01
N GLU A 53 16.79 -2.45 8.08
CA GLU A 53 18.08 -2.39 8.78
C GLU A 53 17.91 -2.41 10.31
N LYS A 54 16.81 -1.86 10.81
CA LYS A 54 16.44 -1.86 12.24
C LYS A 54 15.16 -2.65 12.45
N ALA A 55 15.15 -3.49 13.48
CA ALA A 55 13.97 -4.28 13.82
C ALA A 55 12.77 -3.37 14.15
N SER A 56 11.65 -3.58 13.46
CA SER A 56 10.40 -2.86 13.70
C SER A 56 9.19 -3.79 13.50
N THR A 57 8.73 -4.42 14.59
CA THR A 57 7.63 -5.39 14.54
C THR A 57 6.34 -4.76 14.03
N ARG A 58 5.99 -3.57 14.52
CA ARG A 58 4.76 -2.87 14.11
C ARG A 58 4.75 -2.56 12.62
N THR A 59 5.88 -2.09 12.09
CA THR A 59 6.00 -1.75 10.67
C THR A 59 5.87 -3.01 9.83
N ARG A 60 6.70 -4.03 10.09
CA ARG A 60 6.65 -5.31 9.36
C ARG A 60 5.23 -5.90 9.33
N VAL A 61 4.63 -6.11 10.50
CA VAL A 61 3.29 -6.73 10.60
C VAL A 61 2.23 -5.90 9.87
N SER A 62 2.31 -4.57 9.90
CA SER A 62 1.36 -3.72 9.18
C SER A 62 1.46 -3.84 7.64
N PHE A 63 2.68 -3.95 7.10
CA PHE A 63 2.90 -4.15 5.67
C PHE A 63 2.47 -5.55 5.22
N GLU A 64 2.78 -6.58 6.00
CA GLU A 64 2.34 -7.96 5.75
C GLU A 64 0.82 -8.06 5.71
N ALA A 65 0.15 -7.54 6.76
CA ALA A 65 -1.31 -7.54 6.83
C ALA A 65 -1.94 -6.79 5.64
N GLY A 66 -1.38 -5.64 5.27
CA GLY A 66 -1.84 -4.87 4.11
C GLY A 66 -1.68 -5.62 2.78
N MET A 67 -0.52 -6.26 2.55
CA MET A 67 -0.26 -7.04 1.34
C MET A 67 -1.19 -8.24 1.23
N TYR A 68 -1.31 -9.04 2.30
CA TYR A 68 -2.17 -10.21 2.32
C TYR A 68 -3.65 -9.86 2.16
N GLN A 69 -4.11 -8.79 2.81
CA GLN A 69 -5.50 -8.32 2.68
C GLN A 69 -5.85 -7.96 1.23
N LEU A 70 -4.89 -7.43 0.48
CA LEU A 70 -5.06 -7.03 -0.92
C LEU A 70 -4.71 -8.14 -1.92
N GLY A 71 -4.45 -9.38 -1.45
CA GLY A 71 -4.17 -10.57 -2.26
C GLY A 71 -2.73 -10.71 -2.74
N GLY A 72 -1.80 -9.88 -2.25
CA GLY A 72 -0.38 -9.99 -2.57
C GLY A 72 0.38 -10.88 -1.58
N SER A 73 1.67 -11.03 -1.82
CA SER A 73 2.62 -11.75 -0.98
C SER A 73 3.77 -10.83 -0.52
N VAL A 74 4.44 -11.22 0.56
CA VAL A 74 5.68 -10.59 1.04
C VAL A 74 6.84 -11.56 1.04
#